data_AF-A0A3G6J3M6-F1
#
_entry.id   AF-A0A3G6J3M6-F1
#
_cell.length_a   1.000
_cell.length_b   1.000
_cell.length_c   1.000
_cell.angle_alpha   90.00
_cell.angle_beta   90.00
_cell.angle_gamma   90.00
#
_symmetry.space_group_name_H-M   'P 1'
#
loop_
_entity.id
_entity.type
_entity.pdbx_description
1 polymer ?
#
loop_
_entity_poly.entity_id
_entity_poly.type
_entity_poly.pdbx_seq_one_letter_code
_entity_poly.pdbx_strand_id
1 'polypeptide(L)'
;MIYWSPETGAHVVSTQVVAVWSALGWEAAELGYPTTDQDGISANPIERMQQFQGGAIVQNWLGVNAAVYGRIYNRWIESGGIRGAAGFPSTNESDSISRRGRLNVFEHGIIVWSPEN
;
A
#
# COMPACT_ATOMS: atom_id res chain seq x y z
N MET A 1 5.68 15.13 -5.87
CA MET A 1 7.04 15.30 -5.33
C MET A 1 7.94 14.29 -6.01
N ILE A 2 9.23 14.59 -6.18
CA ILE A 2 10.20 13.63 -6.70
C ILE A 2 11.04 13.16 -5.52
N TYR A 3 11.14 11.85 -5.34
CA TYR A 3 11.91 11.22 -4.27
C TYR A 3 13.02 10.38 -4.89
N TRP A 4 14.26 10.51 -4.41
CA TRP A 4 15.39 9.79 -4.95
C TRP A 4 16.08 8.94 -3.87
N SER A 5 16.44 7.72 -4.22
CA SER A 5 17.36 6.89 -3.44
C SER A 5 18.44 6.26 -4.34
N PRO A 6 19.63 5.91 -3.80
CA PRO A 6 20.66 5.23 -4.58
C PRO A 6 20.22 3.87 -5.14
N GLU A 7 19.31 3.18 -4.44
CA GLU A 7 18.87 1.82 -4.77
C GLU A 7 17.72 1.79 -5.78
N THR A 8 16.76 2.71 -5.65
CA THR A 8 15.54 2.73 -6.48
C THR A 8 15.57 3.78 -7.58
N GLY A 9 16.40 4.82 -7.45
CA GLY A 9 16.43 5.94 -8.38
C GLY A 9 15.41 7.02 -8.03
N ALA A 10 15.12 7.91 -8.98
CA ALA A 10 14.17 9.02 -8.79
C ALA A 10 12.76 8.60 -9.19
N HIS A 11 11.81 8.80 -8.30
CA HIS A 11 10.40 8.45 -8.49
C HIS A 11 9.47 9.61 -8.20
N VAL A 12 8.43 9.73 -9.01
CA VAL A 12 7.36 10.71 -8.81
C VAL A 12 6.33 10.13 -7.85
N VAL A 13 6.19 10.76 -6.68
CA VAL A 13 5.21 10.41 -5.66
C VAL A 13 4.19 11.54 -5.53
N SER A 14 2.90 11.21 -5.65
CA SER A 14 1.82 12.20 -5.52
C SER A 14 1.74 12.76 -4.09
N THR A 15 1.22 13.97 -3.92
CA THR A 15 1.06 14.58 -2.58
C THR A 15 0.13 13.78 -1.67
N GLN A 16 -0.88 13.12 -2.24
CA GLN A 16 -1.79 12.25 -1.49
C GLN A 16 -1.09 11.00 -0.97
N VAL A 17 -0.21 10.40 -1.77
CA VAL A 17 0.59 9.26 -1.31
C VAL A 17 1.65 9.68 -0.30
N VAL A 18 2.27 10.84 -0.47
CA VAL A 18 3.17 11.41 0.54
C VAL A 18 2.44 11.60 1.88
N ALA A 19 1.18 12.05 1.88
CA ALA A 19 0.41 12.19 3.11
C ALA A 19 0.22 10.86 3.84
N VAL A 20 -0.08 9.77 3.13
CA VAL A 20 -0.20 8.44 3.73
C VAL A 20 1.16 7.90 4.18
N TRP A 21 2.17 7.99 3.31
CA TRP A 21 3.52 7.49 3.60
C TRP A 21 4.16 8.19 4.81
N SER A 22 3.99 9.51 4.91
CA SER A 22 4.47 10.31 6.04
C SER A 22 3.81 9.93 7.37
N ALA A 23 2.50 9.68 7.35
CA ALA A 23 1.76 9.24 8.54
C ALA A 23 2.21 7.86 9.05
N LEU A 24 2.79 7.04 8.17
CA LEU A 24 3.30 5.71 8.50
C LEU A 24 4.78 5.71 8.94
N GLY A 25 5.46 6.85 8.92
CA GLY A 25 6.86 6.96 9.32
C GLY A 25 7.88 7.00 8.18
N TRP A 26 7.44 7.30 6.96
CA TRP A 26 8.30 7.51 5.78
C TRP A 26 9.17 6.28 5.44
N GLU A 27 10.37 6.50 4.87
CA GLU A 27 11.31 5.44 4.51
C GLU A 27 11.81 4.60 5.69
N ALA A 28 11.71 5.11 6.92
CA ALA A 28 12.10 4.39 8.13
C ALA A 28 11.08 3.32 8.55
N ALA A 29 9.89 3.30 7.93
CA ALA A 29 8.84 2.34 8.18
C ALA A 29 8.90 1.13 7.24
N GLU A 30 8.03 0.14 7.47
CA GLU A 30 7.93 -1.12 6.69
C GLU A 30 7.73 -0.93 5.18
N LEU A 31 7.28 0.25 4.73
CA LEU A 31 7.14 0.55 3.30
C LEU A 31 8.51 0.77 2.62
N GLY A 32 9.45 1.45 3.26
CA GLY A 32 10.73 1.82 2.65
C GLY A 32 10.59 2.89 1.55
N TYR A 33 11.49 2.85 0.56
CA TYR A 33 11.52 3.81 -0.56
C TYR A 33 10.57 3.44 -1.71
N PRO A 34 10.07 4.43 -2.48
CA PRO A 34 9.30 4.17 -3.68
C PRO A 34 10.16 3.47 -4.75
N THR A 35 9.54 2.58 -5.52
CA THR A 35 10.18 1.78 -6.58
C THR A 35 9.55 1.96 -7.97
N THR A 36 8.37 2.59 -8.04
CA THR A 36 7.70 2.95 -9.30
C THR A 36 7.31 4.42 -9.29
N ASP A 37 6.82 4.93 -10.40
CA ASP A 37 6.06 6.19 -10.38
C ASP A 37 4.58 5.85 -10.17
N GLN A 38 3.84 6.75 -9.53
CA GLN A 38 2.38 6.64 -9.46
C GLN A 38 1.72 7.61 -10.43
N ASP A 39 0.80 7.09 -11.25
CA ASP A 39 -0.14 7.89 -12.03
C ASP A 39 -1.53 7.84 -11.38
N GLY A 40 -1.76 8.78 -10.46
CA GLY A 40 -3.03 8.90 -9.74
C GLY A 40 -4.23 9.36 -10.57
N ILE A 41 -4.07 9.57 -11.90
CA ILE A 41 -5.15 10.00 -12.80
C ILE A 41 -5.61 8.85 -13.71
N SER A 42 -4.81 7.79 -13.84
CA SER A 42 -5.08 6.72 -14.79
C SER A 42 -6.41 5.98 -14.53
N ALA A 43 -7.10 5.57 -15.60
CA ALA A 43 -8.23 4.64 -15.52
C ALA A 43 -7.79 3.20 -15.21
N ASN A 44 -6.50 2.89 -15.37
CA ASN A 44 -5.94 1.58 -15.07
C ASN A 44 -5.65 1.46 -13.57
N PRO A 45 -6.28 0.51 -12.86
CA PRO A 45 -6.04 0.24 -11.44
C PRO A 45 -4.57 0.10 -11.04
N ILE A 46 -3.76 -0.50 -11.91
CA ILE A 46 -2.34 -0.77 -11.65
C ILE A 46 -1.53 0.51 -11.64
N GLU A 47 -1.91 1.50 -12.44
CA GLU A 47 -1.22 2.79 -12.54
C GLU A 47 -1.53 3.72 -11.37
N ARG A 48 -2.64 3.46 -10.65
CA ARG A 48 -3.00 4.13 -9.39
C ARG A 48 -2.21 3.63 -8.17
N MET A 49 -1.35 2.64 -8.36
CA MET A 49 -0.53 2.05 -7.30
C MET A 49 0.88 2.64 -7.30
N GLN A 50 1.27 3.21 -6.16
CA GLN A 50 2.67 3.52 -5.87
C GLN A 50 3.29 2.29 -5.20
N GLN A 51 4.25 1.64 -5.86
CA GLN A 51 5.02 0.57 -5.23
C GLN A 51 6.17 1.14 -4.39
N PHE A 52 6.44 0.45 -3.30
CA PHE A 52 7.55 0.69 -2.39
C PHE A 52 8.28 -0.63 -2.13
N GLN A 53 9.47 -0.57 -1.53
CA GLN A 53 10.31 -1.75 -1.26
C GLN A 53 9.57 -2.84 -0.46
N GLY A 54 8.76 -2.47 0.54
CA GLY A 54 8.06 -3.41 1.42
C GLY A 54 6.54 -3.44 1.25
N GLY A 55 5.99 -2.80 0.22
CA GLY A 55 4.55 -2.74 0.02
C GLY A 55 4.10 -1.80 -1.09
N ALA A 56 2.86 -1.35 -1.00
CA ALA A 56 2.30 -0.40 -1.93
C ALA A 56 1.28 0.52 -1.26
N ILE A 57 1.16 1.74 -1.79
CA ILE A 57 0.03 2.62 -1.51
C ILE A 57 -0.82 2.68 -2.77
N VAL A 58 -2.09 2.32 -2.63
CA VAL A 58 -3.02 2.19 -3.76
C VAL A 58 -4.13 3.21 -3.59
N GLN A 59 -4.46 3.93 -4.66
CA GLN A 59 -5.66 4.75 -4.71
C GLN A 59 -6.86 3.95 -5.23
N ASN A 60 -7.97 3.95 -4.48
CA ASN A 60 -9.22 3.34 -4.94
C ASN A 60 -10.05 4.30 -5.82
N TRP A 61 -11.18 3.81 -6.32
CA TRP A 61 -12.09 4.59 -7.20
C TRP A 61 -12.71 5.81 -6.52
N LEU A 62 -12.76 5.84 -5.19
CA LEU A 62 -13.25 6.97 -4.39
C LEU A 62 -12.16 8.02 -4.13
N GLY A 63 -10.93 7.80 -4.62
CA GLY A 63 -9.79 8.70 -4.39
C GLY A 63 -9.10 8.51 -3.04
N VAL A 64 -9.46 7.48 -2.27
CA VAL A 64 -8.81 7.17 -1.00
C VAL A 64 -7.51 6.43 -1.28
N ASN A 65 -6.42 6.89 -0.67
CA ASN A 65 -5.11 6.23 -0.73
C ASN A 65 -4.94 5.37 0.52
N ALA A 66 -4.63 4.10 0.32
CA ALA A 66 -4.49 3.13 1.39
C ALA A 66 -3.18 2.34 1.25
N ALA A 67 -2.45 2.22 2.35
CA ALA A 67 -1.19 1.48 2.42
C ALA A 67 -1.40 0.01 2.78
N VAL A 68 -0.77 -0.87 2.00
CA VAL A 68 -0.69 -2.31 2.23
C VAL A 68 0.77 -2.70 2.22
N TYR A 69 1.29 -3.27 3.31
CA TYR A 69 2.72 -3.60 3.41
C TYR A 69 2.94 -4.94 4.14
N GLY A 70 4.19 -5.37 4.19
CA GLY A 70 4.62 -6.57 4.92
C GLY A 70 3.88 -7.85 4.51
N ARG A 71 3.45 -8.64 5.49
CA ARG A 71 2.83 -9.96 5.24
C ARG A 71 1.45 -9.87 4.63
N ILE A 72 0.68 -8.83 4.95
CA ILE A 72 -0.64 -8.62 4.33
C ILE A 72 -0.47 -8.31 2.84
N TYR A 73 0.50 -7.47 2.50
CA TYR A 73 0.83 -7.19 1.10
C TYR A 73 1.21 -8.45 0.33
N ASN A 74 2.08 -9.29 0.88
CA ASN A 74 2.47 -10.55 0.24
C ASN A 74 1.25 -11.44 -0.05
N ARG A 75 0.38 -11.63 0.95
CA ARG A 75 -0.84 -12.43 0.80
C ARG A 75 -1.80 -11.82 -0.24
N TRP A 76 -1.92 -10.51 -0.26
CA TRP A 76 -2.76 -9.79 -1.22
C TRP A 76 -2.25 -9.97 -2.65
N ILE A 77 -0.95 -9.81 -2.89
CA ILE A 77 -0.33 -10.05 -4.19
C ILE A 77 -0.48 -11.52 -4.64
N GLU A 78 -0.26 -12.49 -3.74
CA GLU A 78 -0.51 -13.91 -4.01
C GLU A 78 -1.97 -14.21 -4.40
N SER A 79 -2.92 -13.43 -3.87
CA SER A 79 -4.35 -13.56 -4.19
C SER A 79 -4.76 -12.88 -5.50
N GLY A 80 -3.81 -12.30 -6.24
CA GLY A 80 -4.04 -11.56 -7.49
C GLY A 80 -4.04 -10.03 -7.36
N GLY A 81 -3.71 -9.51 -6.18
CA GLY A 81 -3.61 -8.07 -5.90
C GLY A 81 -4.91 -7.32 -6.22
N ILE A 82 -4.79 -6.18 -6.90
CA ILE A 82 -5.94 -5.34 -7.28
C ILE A 82 -6.93 -6.06 -8.20
N ARG A 83 -6.45 -7.02 -9.02
CA ARG A 83 -7.28 -7.86 -9.90
C ARG A 83 -7.81 -9.12 -9.20
N GLY A 84 -7.36 -9.36 -7.98
CA GLY A 84 -7.74 -10.51 -7.16
C GLY A 84 -9.10 -10.33 -6.49
N ALA A 85 -9.52 -11.37 -5.77
CA ALA A 85 -10.83 -11.38 -5.11
C ALA A 85 -10.99 -10.27 -4.06
N ALA A 86 -9.90 -9.79 -3.45
CA ALA A 86 -9.94 -8.73 -2.43
C ALA A 86 -10.22 -7.34 -3.02
N GLY A 87 -9.75 -7.05 -4.24
CA GLY A 87 -9.85 -5.73 -4.86
C GLY A 87 -8.92 -4.69 -4.24
N PHE A 88 -9.37 -3.43 -4.19
CA PHE A 88 -8.58 -2.31 -3.68
C PHE A 88 -8.62 -2.22 -2.14
N PRO A 89 -7.51 -1.82 -1.50
CA PRO A 89 -7.52 -1.50 -0.08
C PRO A 89 -8.37 -0.24 0.19
N SER A 90 -9.13 -0.26 1.28
CA SER A 90 -9.99 0.84 1.72
C SER A 90 -9.47 1.54 2.99
N THR A 91 -8.53 0.90 3.69
CA THR A 91 -7.96 1.41 4.95
C THR A 91 -6.45 1.23 4.95
N ASN A 92 -5.73 1.98 5.77
CA ASN A 92 -4.33 1.67 6.06
C ASN A 92 -4.24 0.47 7.01
N GLU A 93 -3.12 -0.25 6.95
CA GLU A 93 -2.87 -1.35 7.89
C GLU A 93 -2.92 -0.85 9.33
N SER A 94 -3.78 -1.50 10.13
CA SER A 94 -4.10 -1.09 11.50
C SER A 94 -3.95 -2.27 12.46
N ASP A 95 -3.73 -1.99 13.75
CA ASP A 95 -3.74 -3.03 14.79
C ASP A 95 -5.05 -3.84 14.73
N SER A 96 -4.93 -5.16 14.81
CA SER A 96 -6.10 -6.01 14.94
C SER A 96 -6.81 -5.75 16.27
N ILE A 97 -8.10 -6.09 16.35
CA ILE A 97 -8.90 -5.96 17.60
C ILE A 97 -8.23 -6.69 18.78
N SER A 98 -7.47 -7.76 18.51
CA SER A 98 -6.72 -8.52 19.52
C SER A 98 -5.36 -7.90 19.89
N ARG A 99 -4.91 -6.82 19.24
CA ARG A 99 -3.56 -6.20 19.33
C ARG A 99 -2.39 -7.17 19.13
N ARG A 100 -2.67 -8.39 18.69
CA ARG A 100 -1.71 -9.46 18.38
C ARG A 100 -1.69 -9.71 16.88
N GLY A 101 -1.79 -8.67 16.08
CA GLY A 101 -1.91 -8.80 14.65
C GLY A 101 -2.15 -7.47 13.97
N ARG A 102 -2.20 -7.53 12.65
CA ARG A 102 -2.48 -6.41 11.77
C ARG A 102 -3.64 -6.79 10.87
N LEU A 103 -4.45 -5.83 10.47
CA LEU A 103 -5.48 -6.05 9.47
C LEU A 103 -5.51 -4.93 8.46
N ASN A 104 -6.00 -5.28 7.28
CA ASN A 104 -6.29 -4.34 6.24
C ASN A 104 -7.64 -4.67 5.60
N VAL A 105 -8.50 -3.66 5.51
CA VAL A 105 -9.83 -3.77 4.90
C VAL A 105 -9.71 -3.42 3.42
N PHE A 106 -10.29 -4.26 2.57
CA PHE A 106 -10.38 -4.14 1.13
C PHE A 106 -11.85 -3.99 0.71
N GLU A 107 -12.09 -3.57 -0.54
CA GLU A 107 -13.44 -3.38 -1.09
C GLU A 107 -14.31 -4.64 -0.96
N HIS A 108 -13.72 -5.82 -1.11
CA HIS A 108 -14.46 -7.09 -1.11
C HIS A 108 -14.11 -8.01 0.07
N GLY A 109 -13.43 -7.51 1.11
CA GLY A 109 -13.09 -8.34 2.26
C GLY A 109 -12.06 -7.74 3.21
N ILE A 110 -11.56 -8.56 4.12
CA ILE A 110 -10.54 -8.17 5.09
C ILE A 110 -9.42 -9.21 5.05
N ILE A 111 -8.17 -8.77 4.99
CA ILE A 111 -7.01 -9.63 5.21
C ILE A 111 -6.46 -9.31 6.60
N VAL A 112 -6.37 -10.33 7.43
CA VAL A 112 -5.84 -10.24 8.79
C VAL A 112 -4.58 -11.09 8.87
N TRP A 113 -3.55 -10.55 9.50
CA TRP A 113 -2.35 -11.27 9.88
C TRP A 113 -2.22 -11.34 11.41
N SER A 114 -1.85 -12.50 11.93
CA SER A 114 -1.51 -12.71 13.35
C SER A 114 -0.27 -13.60 13.44
N PRO A 115 0.66 -13.37 14.39
CA PRO A 115 1.84 -14.21 14.56
C PRO A 115 1.52 -15.62 15.10
N GLU A 116 0.28 -15.87 15.53
CA GLU A 116 -0.19 -17.16 16.06
C GLU A 116 -0.78 -18.10 14.98
N ASN A 117 -0.85 -17.68 13.70
CA ASN A 117 -1.26 -18.51 12.54
C ASN A 117 -0.63 -18.04 11.23
#